data_AF-A0A955FFM7-F1
#
_entry.id   AF-A0A955FFM7-F1
#
_cell.length_a   1.000
_cell.length_b   1.000
_cell.length_c   1.000
_cell.angle_alpha   90.00
_cell.angle_beta   90.00
_cell.angle_gamma   90.00
#
_symmetry.space_group_name_H-M   'P 1'
#
loop_
_entity.id
_entity.type
_entity.pdbx_description
1 polymer ?
#
loop_
_entity_poly.entity_id
_entity_poly.type
_entity_poly.pdbx_seq_one_letter_code
_entity_poly.pdbx_strand_id
1 'polypeptide(L)' 'DDRSGIDFLVVGDINQTQLNKFVDILENKEDKEIRYTVLTLDDFMYRQRIKDRFVANVLASKAQVLVDKQGFFEENKE' A
#
# COMPACT_ATOMS: atom_id res chain seq x y z
N ASP A 1 4.84 -12.13 3.20
CA ASP A 1 3.89 -13.06 2.59
C ASP A 1 3.77 -12.63 1.13
N ASP A 2 4.25 -13.42 0.18
CA ASP A 2 4.36 -12.98 -1.22
C ASP A 2 3.01 -13.00 -1.97
N ARG A 3 1.92 -13.35 -1.25
CA ARG A 3 0.55 -13.41 -1.78
C ARG A 3 0.00 -12.04 -2.22
N SER A 4 0.54 -10.92 -1.73
CA SER A 4 0.12 -9.57 -2.14
C SER A 4 0.69 -9.16 -3.49
N GLY A 5 1.82 -9.72 -3.91
CA GLY A 5 2.52 -9.32 -5.14
C GLY A 5 3.07 -7.88 -5.12
N ILE A 6 2.98 -7.20 -3.97
CA ILE A 6 3.45 -5.83 -3.74
C ILE A 6 4.21 -5.77 -2.41
N ASP A 7 5.16 -4.83 -2.33
CA ASP A 7 6.01 -4.57 -1.18
C ASP A 7 5.43 -3.46 -0.28
N PHE A 8 4.80 -2.42 -0.86
CA PHE A 8 3.99 -1.47 -0.10
C PHE A 8 2.83 -0.87 -0.91
N LEU A 9 1.76 -0.54 -0.18
CA LEU A 9 0.57 0.14 -0.69
C LEU A 9 0.52 1.56 -0.13
N VAL A 10 0.25 2.52 -1.00
CA VAL A 10 0.06 3.93 -0.65
C VAL A 10 -1.37 4.32 -1.01
N VAL A 11 -2.12 4.85 -0.03
CA VAL A 11 -3.51 5.30 -0.23
C VAL A 11 -3.63 6.77 0.10
N GLY A 12 -4.08 7.58 -0.86
CA GLY A 12 -4.36 9.00 -0.67
C GLY A 12 -3.92 9.87 -1.84
N ASP A 13 -3.95 11.18 -1.62
CA ASP A 13 -3.44 12.16 -2.57
C ASP A 13 -1.94 12.38 -2.31
N ILE A 14 -1.11 11.79 -3.17
CA ILE A 14 0.34 11.89 -3.11
C ILE A 14 0.88 12.40 -4.43
N ASN A 15 1.87 13.29 -4.31
CA ASN A 15 2.62 13.77 -5.45
C ASN A 15 3.46 12.62 -6.04
N GLN A 16 3.03 12.10 -7.19
CA GLN A 16 3.67 10.98 -7.87
C GLN A 16 5.15 11.25 -8.19
N THR A 17 5.53 12.48 -8.52
CA THR A 17 6.92 12.83 -8.80
C THR A 17 7.81 12.68 -7.58
N GLN A 18 7.32 13.06 -6.39
CA GLN A 18 8.06 12.88 -5.15
C GLN A 18 8.14 11.41 -4.76
N LEU A 19 7.05 10.66 -4.96
CA LEU A 19 7.04 9.23 -4.68
C LEU A 19 8.01 8.48 -5.57
N ASN A 20 8.01 8.71 -6.89
CA ASN A 20 8.92 8.05 -7.82
C ASN A 20 10.37 8.29 -7.44
N LYS A 21 10.76 9.53 -7.14
CA LYS A 21 12.12 9.84 -6.66
C LYS A 21 12.49 9.09 -5.39
N PHE A 22 11.55 8.95 -4.46
CA PHE A 22 11.77 8.21 -3.22
C PHE A 22 11.95 6.71 -3.48
N VAL A 23 11.13 6.13 -4.37
CA VAL A 23 11.28 4.73 -4.79
C VAL A 23 12.61 4.52 -5.49
N ASP A 24 12.99 5.39 -6.44
CA ASP A 24 14.27 5.30 -7.14
C ASP A 24 15.45 5.28 -6.15
N ILE A 25 15.43 6.14 -5.12
CA ILE A 25 16.48 6.18 -4.10
C ILE A 25 16.52 4.86 -3.30
N LEU A 26 15.36 4.30 -2.97
CA LEU A 26 15.26 3.04 -2.25
C LEU A 26 15.76 1.86 -3.10
N GLU A 27 15.36 1.78 -4.36
CA GLU A 27 15.80 0.73 -5.29
C GLU A 27 17.31 0.76 -5.49
N ASN A 28 17.89 1.95 -5.68
CA ASN A 28 19.34 2.12 -5.80
C ASN A 28 20.09 1.76 -4.52
N LYS A 29 19.46 1.93 -3.35
CA LYS A 29 20.09 1.61 -2.06
C LYS A 29 20.07 0.11 -1.77
N GLU A 30 18.99 -0.58 -2.14
CA GLU A 30 18.77 -2.00 -1.86
C GLU A 30 19.17 -2.91 -3.03
N ASP A 31 19.54 -2.33 -4.19
CA ASP A 31 19.85 -3.00 -5.46
C ASP A 31 18.75 -3.97 -5.90
N LYS A 32 17.49 -3.57 -5.67
CA LYS A 32 16.29 -4.38 -5.91
C LYS A 32 15.14 -3.52 -6.37
N GLU A 33 14.38 -4.04 -7.33
CA GLU A 33 13.12 -3.44 -7.77
C GLU A 33 12.06 -3.54 -6.67
N ILE A 34 11.28 -2.47 -6.52
CA ILE A 34 10.23 -2.35 -5.51
C ILE A 34 8.88 -2.32 -6.20
N ARG A 35 8.04 -3.30 -5.87
CA ARG A 35 6.67 -3.38 -6.38
C ARG A 35 5.75 -2.58 -5.48
N TYR A 36 5.33 -1.40 -5.91
CA TYR A 36 4.40 -0.57 -5.14
C TYR A 36 3.12 -0.26 -5.91
N THR A 37 2.07 0.11 -5.19
CA THR A 37 0.81 0.55 -5.77
C THR A 37 0.33 1.80 -5.06
N VAL A 38 -0.16 2.76 -5.84
CA VAL A 38 -0.79 3.98 -5.34
C VAL A 38 -2.26 3.94 -5.69
N LEU A 39 -3.12 4.14 -4.71
CA LEU A 39 -4.56 4.28 -4.88
C LEU A 39 -5.00 5.61 -4.29
N THR A 40 -6.00 6.23 -4.91
CA THR A 40 -6.72 7.31 -4.23
C THR A 40 -7.52 6.72 -3.06
N LEU A 41 -7.88 7.57 -2.10
CA LEU A 41 -8.72 7.13 -0.99
C LEU A 41 -10.06 6.58 -1.49
N ASP A 42 -10.67 7.24 -2.47
CA ASP A 42 -11.95 6.83 -3.05
C ASP A 42 -11.85 5.49 -3.79
N ASP A 43 -10.79 5.28 -4.56
CA ASP A 43 -10.55 4.01 -5.26
C ASP A 43 -10.36 2.86 -4.28
N PHE A 44 -9.56 3.07 -3.24
CA PHE A 44 -9.32 2.06 -2.21
C PHE A 44 -10.63 1.70 -1.49
N MET A 45 -11.40 2.69 -1.06
CA MET A 45 -12.70 2.49 -0.41
C MET A 45 -13.71 1.79 -1.32
N TYR A 46 -13.76 2.18 -2.60
CA TYR A 46 -14.62 1.54 -3.58
C TYR A 46 -14.24 0.06 -3.75
N ARG A 47 -12.95 -0.24 -3.97
CA ARG A 47 -12.43 -1.60 -4.13
C ARG A 47 -12.65 -2.46 -2.89
N GLN A 48 -12.51 -1.88 -1.70
CA GLN A 48 -12.81 -2.57 -0.45
C GLN A 48 -14.30 -2.95 -0.36
N ARG A 49 -15.22 -2.04 -0.73
CA ARG A 49 -16.67 -2.31 -0.72
C ARG A 49 -17.07 -3.42 -1.68
N ILE A 50 -16.49 -3.46 -2.88
CA ILE A 50 -16.78 -4.50 -3.86
C ILE A 50 -15.99 -5.80 -3.62
N LYS A 51 -15.18 -5.85 -2.55
CA LYS A 51 -14.28 -6.98 -2.22
C LYS A 51 -13.39 -7.35 -3.41
N ASP A 52 -12.79 -6.35 -4.02
CA ASP A 52 -11.81 -6.54 -5.08
C ASP A 52 -10.70 -7.49 -4.62
N ARG A 53 -10.34 -8.44 -5.49
CA ARG A 53 -9.41 -9.53 -5.14
C ARG A 53 -8.04 -9.00 -4.74
N PHE A 54 -7.56 -7.94 -5.39
CA PHE A 54 -6.24 -7.38 -5.08
C PHE A 54 -6.26 -6.72 -3.70
N VAL A 55 -7.21 -5.82 -3.45
CA VAL A 55 -7.31 -5.14 -2.14
C VAL A 55 -7.57 -6.16 -1.02
N ALA A 56 -8.46 -7.14 -1.23
CA ALA A 56 -8.72 -8.19 -0.25
C ALA A 56 -7.46 -9.01 0.06
N ASN A 57 -6.65 -9.37 -0.94
CA ASN A 57 -5.39 -10.09 -0.74
C ASN A 57 -4.35 -9.25 0.01
N VAL A 58 -4.24 -7.96 -0.30
CA VAL A 58 -3.32 -7.04 0.39
C VAL A 58 -3.73 -6.86 1.85
N LEU A 59 -5.02 -6.70 2.13
CA LEU A 59 -5.52 -6.57 3.51
C LEU A 59 -5.42 -7.86 4.32
N ALA A 60 -5.51 -9.02 3.65
CA ALA A 60 -5.36 -10.32 4.29
C ALA A 60 -3.89 -10.74 4.48
N SER A 61 -2.93 -10.08 3.81
CA SER A 61 -1.52 -10.39 3.97
C SER A 61 -0.98 -9.79 5.26
N LYS A 62 0.12 -10.36 5.77
CA LYS A 62 0.82 -9.80 6.93
C LYS A 62 1.50 -8.49 6.49
N ALA A 63 0.84 -7.37 6.73
CA ALA A 63 1.35 -6.03 6.46
C ALA A 63 1.61 -5.26 7.77
N GLN A 64 2.58 -4.36 7.74
CA GLN A 64 2.80 -3.40 8.82
C GLN A 64 2.27 -2.04 8.40
N VAL A 65 1.35 -1.48 9.20
CA VAL A 65 0.80 -0.15 8.97
C VAL A 65 1.79 0.89 9.48
N LEU A 66 2.40 1.64 8.56
CA LEU A 66 3.36 2.70 8.90
C LEU A 66 2.68 4.02 9.26
N VAL A 67 1.60 4.34 8.55
CA VAL A 67 0.82 5.57 8.74
C VAL A 67 -0.64 5.24 8.46
N ASP A 68 -1.50 5.52 9.42
CA ASP A 68 -2.94 5.48 9.24
C ASP A 68 -3.55 6.72 9.90
N LYS A 69 -3.91 7.71 9.08
CA LYS A 69 -4.55 8.95 9.55
C LYS A 69 -6.07 8.83 9.61
N GLN A 70 -6.63 7.78 9.03
CA GLN A 70 -8.07 7.60 8.88
C GLN A 70 -8.62 6.53 9.83
N GLY A 71 -7.74 5.77 10.50
CA GLY A 71 -8.10 4.74 11.47
C GLY A 71 -8.67 3.47 10.84
N PHE A 72 -8.37 3.20 9.56
CA PHE A 72 -8.84 2.01 8.86
C PHE A 72 -8.29 0.70 9.43
N PHE A 73 -7.15 0.74 10.11
CA PHE A 73 -6.40 -0.44 10.55
C PHE A 73 -6.23 -0.54 12.08
N GLU A 74 -6.86 0.35 12.85
CA GLU A 74 -6.71 0.40 14.32
C GLU A 74 -7.47 -0.70 15.11
N GLU A 75 -8.04 -1.73 14.46
CA GLU A 75 -8.91 -2.70 15.17
C GLU A 75 -8.30 -4.05 15.56
N ASN A 76 -6.99 -4.28 15.52
CA ASN A 76 -6.44 -5.52 16.11
C ASN A 76 -5.12 -5.28 16.85
N LYS A 77 -5.24 -4.68 18.04
CA LYS A 77 -4.33 -4.94 19.17
C LYS A 77 -5.11 -5.79 20.19
N GLU A 78 -5.25 -7.08 19.94
CA GLU A 78 -5.49 -8.07 21.00
C GLU A 78 -4.19 -8.82 21.30
#